data_AF-A0ABD6IM83-F1
#
_entry.id   AF-A0ABD6IM83-F1
#
_cell.length_a   1.000
_cell.length_b   1.000
_cell.length_c   1.000
_cell.angle_alpha   90.00
_cell.angle_beta   90.00
_cell.angle_gamma   90.00
#
_symmetry.space_group_name_H-M   'P 1'
#
loop_
_entity.id
_entity.type
_entity.pdbx_description
1 polymer ?
#
loop_
_entity_poly.entity_id
_entity_poly.type
_entity_poly.pdbx_seq_one_letter_code
_entity_poly.pdbx_strand_id
1 'polypeptide(L)'
;MTDIACAWTALGGDPALLSRVTAVERPGTLPARVPVRHLARACVGACALAAAELGARRTGRAEVPGVRVDDGAVAAAFHSERLLRVDGRAPVSFAPLSRFWRTADGWVRTHANYPHHRARLLDALGLPADAAPEAVAALLAGRTALGTEEAVYAAGGLAVALRTPDQWRATG
;
A
#
# COMPACT_ATOMS: atom_id res chain seq x y z
N MET A 1 7.69 17.47 7.58
CA MET A 1 8.68 16.80 6.70
C MET A 1 8.84 15.37 7.20
N THR A 2 8.71 14.36 6.32
CA THR A 2 8.93 12.97 6.70
C THR A 2 10.33 12.57 6.25
N ASP A 3 11.28 12.62 7.17
CA ASP A 3 12.66 12.16 6.97
C ASP A 3 13.01 11.06 7.98
N ILE A 4 14.20 10.46 7.82
CA ILE A 4 14.68 9.38 8.68
C ILE A 4 14.74 9.84 10.15
N ALA A 5 15.12 11.10 10.40
CA ALA A 5 15.22 11.65 11.75
C ALA A 5 13.87 11.71 12.45
N CYS A 6 12.81 12.14 11.74
CA CYS A 6 11.44 12.15 12.24
C CYS A 6 10.96 10.73 12.61
N ALA A 7 11.16 9.76 11.72
CA ALA A 7 10.76 8.37 11.98
C ALA A 7 11.55 7.75 13.15
N TRP A 8 12.86 7.99 13.22
CA TRP A 8 13.73 7.51 14.30
C TRP A 8 13.36 8.10 15.66
N THR A 9 13.11 9.40 15.70
CA THR A 9 12.68 10.12 16.92
C THR A 9 11.33 9.61 17.40
N ALA A 10 10.38 9.37 16.50
CA ALA A 10 9.07 8.82 16.84
C ALA A 10 9.15 7.41 17.46
N LEU A 11 10.19 6.65 17.14
CA LEU A 11 10.47 5.34 17.73
C LEU A 11 11.28 5.42 19.04
N GLY A 12 11.63 6.62 19.51
CA GLY A 12 12.44 6.81 20.73
C GLY A 12 13.91 6.45 20.55
N GLY A 13 14.42 6.45 19.32
CA GLY A 13 15.81 6.11 19.03
C GLY A 13 16.80 7.20 19.44
N ASP A 14 18.04 6.82 19.73
CA ASP A 14 19.12 7.75 20.12
C ASP A 14 19.50 8.69 18.95
N PRO A 15 19.32 10.02 19.06
CA PRO A 15 19.67 10.96 18.00
C PRO A 15 21.15 10.90 17.57
N ALA A 16 22.07 10.48 18.45
CA ALA A 16 23.49 10.35 18.11
C ALA A 16 23.75 9.34 16.98
N LEU A 17 22.87 8.33 16.85
CA LEU A 17 22.97 7.29 15.83
C LEU A 17 22.51 7.75 14.44
N LEU A 18 21.85 8.90 14.31
CA LEU A 18 21.43 9.42 12.99
C LEU A 18 22.63 9.68 12.06
N SER A 19 23.79 10.02 12.63
CA SER A 19 25.05 10.16 11.90
C SER A 19 25.51 8.87 11.20
N ARG A 20 25.01 7.70 11.64
CA ARG A 20 25.31 6.39 11.07
C ARG A 20 24.45 6.04 9.86
N VAL A 21 23.49 6.87 9.48
CA VAL A 21 22.63 6.64 8.30
C VAL A 21 23.00 7.59 7.17
N THR A 22 23.22 7.04 5.98
CA THR A 22 23.39 7.80 4.75
C THR A 22 22.34 7.39 3.72
N ALA A 23 21.98 8.31 2.83
CA ALA A 23 21.02 8.05 1.76
C ALA A 23 21.64 8.29 0.38
N VAL A 24 21.27 7.44 -0.58
CA VAL A 24 21.47 7.70 -2.01
C VAL A 24 20.13 8.08 -2.59
N GLU A 25 20.02 9.33 -2.98
CA GLU A 25 18.80 9.84 -3.57
C GLU A 25 18.69 9.40 -5.03
N ARG A 26 17.53 8.88 -5.42
CA ARG A 26 17.20 8.60 -6.82
C ARG A 26 15.89 9.31 -7.17
N PRO A 27 15.97 10.57 -7.60
CA PRO A 27 14.80 11.31 -8.09
C PRO A 27 14.06 10.51 -9.16
N GLY A 28 12.73 10.56 -9.16
CA GLY A 28 11.89 9.82 -10.11
C GLY A 28 11.48 8.41 -9.65
N THR A 29 12.07 7.86 -8.60
CA THR A 29 11.56 6.64 -7.97
C THR A 29 10.29 6.91 -7.15
N LEU A 30 9.36 5.94 -7.13
CA LEU A 30 8.07 6.01 -6.41
C LEU A 30 7.28 7.32 -6.66
N PRO A 31 7.00 7.69 -7.93
CA PRO A 31 6.28 8.92 -8.25
C PRO A 31 4.85 8.86 -7.70
N ALA A 32 4.46 9.85 -6.91
CA ALA A 32 3.14 9.95 -6.31
C ALA A 32 2.77 11.41 -6.01
N ARG A 33 1.47 11.66 -5.79
CA ARG A 33 0.96 13.00 -5.39
C ARG A 33 1.34 13.41 -3.97
N VAL A 34 1.78 12.44 -3.17
CA VAL A 34 2.26 12.61 -1.79
C VAL A 34 3.71 12.08 -1.72
N PRO A 35 4.52 12.46 -0.72
CA PRO A 35 5.96 12.17 -0.71
C PRO A 35 6.28 10.70 -0.34
N VAL A 36 5.75 9.74 -1.12
CA VAL A 36 5.91 8.28 -0.91
C VAL A 36 7.38 7.89 -0.88
N ARG A 37 8.21 8.42 -1.79
CA ARG A 37 9.66 8.16 -1.79
C ARG A 37 10.31 8.51 -0.45
N HIS A 38 10.00 9.69 0.08
CA HIS A 38 10.60 10.17 1.34
C HIS A 38 10.10 9.34 2.53
N LEU A 39 8.80 9.02 2.56
CA LEU A 39 8.23 8.13 3.58
C LEU A 39 8.88 6.74 3.55
N ALA A 40 8.99 6.14 2.36
CA ALA A 40 9.61 4.83 2.19
C ALA A 40 11.07 4.82 2.65
N ARG A 41 11.85 5.84 2.25
CA ARG A 41 13.24 6.01 2.70
C ARG A 41 13.33 6.19 4.22
N ALA A 42 12.44 6.98 4.82
CA ALA A 42 12.39 7.21 6.26
C ALA A 42 12.15 5.90 7.03
N CYS A 43 11.13 5.13 6.62
CA CYS A 43 10.81 3.84 7.24
C CYS A 43 11.96 2.83 7.10
N VAL A 44 12.52 2.68 5.89
CA VAL A 44 13.63 1.74 5.65
C VAL A 44 14.89 2.18 6.39
N GLY A 45 15.20 3.47 6.42
CA GLY A 45 16.36 3.99 7.14
C GLY A 45 16.27 3.80 8.64
N ALA A 46 15.11 4.08 9.25
CA ALA A 46 14.90 3.81 10.67
C ALA A 46 15.00 2.31 10.99
N CYS A 47 14.43 1.44 10.16
CA CYS A 47 14.52 -0.01 10.33
C CYS A 47 15.96 -0.53 10.17
N ALA A 48 16.69 -0.05 9.16
CA ALA A 48 18.08 -0.42 8.94
C ALA A 48 18.98 0.02 10.09
N LEU A 49 18.77 1.24 10.62
CA LEU A 49 19.51 1.74 11.78
C LEU A 49 19.21 0.91 13.04
N ALA A 50 17.94 0.61 13.30
CA ALA A 50 17.55 -0.27 14.40
C ALA A 50 18.19 -1.67 14.30
N ALA A 51 18.24 -2.24 13.09
CA ALA A 51 18.87 -3.53 12.83
C ALA A 51 20.40 -3.48 13.07
N ALA A 52 21.06 -2.40 12.64
CA ALA A 52 22.48 -2.18 12.88
C ALA A 52 22.79 -2.04 14.38
N GLU A 53 21.98 -1.28 15.10
CA GLU A 53 22.10 -1.10 16.55
C GLU A 53 21.91 -2.44 17.29
N LEU A 54 20.83 -3.16 16.99
CA LEU A 54 20.58 -4.48 17.58
C LEU A 54 21.73 -5.45 17.28
N GLY A 55 22.23 -5.45 16.05
CA GLY A 55 23.37 -6.26 15.62
C GLY A 55 24.64 -5.93 16.40
N ALA A 56 24.95 -4.65 16.61
CA ALA A 56 26.10 -4.21 17.40
C ALA A 56 25.98 -4.68 18.86
N ARG A 57 24.81 -4.49 19.49
CA ARG A 57 24.53 -4.96 20.86
C ARG A 57 24.70 -6.46 21.01
N ARG A 58 24.17 -7.25 20.06
CA ARG A 58 24.26 -8.73 20.10
C ARG A 58 25.67 -9.26 19.86
N THR A 59 26.51 -8.50 19.17
CA THR A 59 27.88 -8.91 18.83
C THR A 59 28.95 -8.24 19.70
N GLY A 60 28.55 -7.44 20.69
CA GLY A 60 29.47 -6.74 21.59
C GLY A 60 30.33 -5.68 20.90
N ARG A 61 29.89 -5.13 19.76
CA ARG A 61 30.63 -4.07 19.07
C ARG A 61 30.51 -2.75 19.83
N ALA A 62 31.63 -2.05 19.97
CA ALA A 62 31.69 -0.73 20.61
C ALA A 62 30.93 0.34 19.81
N GLU A 63 30.86 0.18 18.49
CA GLU A 63 30.16 1.13 17.59
C GLU A 63 29.08 0.44 16.75
N VAL A 64 28.00 1.19 16.51
CA VAL A 64 26.95 0.82 15.56
C VAL A 64 27.49 1.01 14.14
N PRO A 65 27.45 -0.03 13.27
CA PRO A 65 27.92 0.11 11.90
C PRO A 65 27.05 1.09 11.11
N GLY A 66 27.67 1.80 10.17
CA GLY A 66 26.96 2.70 9.27
C GLY A 66 26.04 1.93 8.31
N VAL A 67 24.89 2.52 8.00
CA VAL A 67 23.92 1.99 7.04
C VAL A 67 23.71 2.96 5.89
N ARG A 68 23.58 2.41 4.68
CA ARG A 68 23.33 3.16 3.45
C ARG A 68 21.98 2.76 2.89
N VAL A 69 21.09 3.73 2.71
CA VAL A 69 19.74 3.54 2.16
C VAL A 69 19.72 4.09 0.74
N ASP A 70 19.54 3.23 -0.25
CA ASP A 70 19.45 3.63 -1.65
C ASP A 70 17.98 3.65 -2.09
N ASP A 71 17.49 4.80 -2.55
CA ASP A 71 16.11 4.96 -3.03
C ASP A 71 15.72 3.97 -4.13
N GLY A 72 16.66 3.54 -4.97
CA GLY A 72 16.42 2.53 -6.00
C GLY A 72 16.17 1.15 -5.41
N ALA A 73 16.95 0.77 -4.40
CA ALA A 73 16.73 -0.48 -3.67
C ALA A 73 15.41 -0.44 -2.88
N VAL A 74 15.11 0.70 -2.24
CA VAL A 74 13.83 0.93 -1.56
C VAL A 74 12.67 0.82 -2.55
N ALA A 75 12.76 1.48 -3.71
CA ALA A 75 11.74 1.42 -4.74
C ALA A 75 11.55 0.00 -5.31
N ALA A 76 12.64 -0.74 -5.50
CA ALA A 76 12.57 -2.14 -5.92
C ALA A 76 11.86 -3.01 -4.87
N ALA A 77 12.10 -2.79 -3.57
CA ALA A 77 11.40 -3.50 -2.50
C ALA A 77 9.90 -3.15 -2.44
N PHE A 78 9.56 -1.87 -2.54
CA PHE A 78 8.16 -1.37 -2.53
C PHE A 78 7.36 -1.74 -3.79
N HIS A 79 8.04 -2.17 -4.86
CA HIS A 79 7.45 -2.69 -6.09
C HIS A 79 7.88 -4.13 -6.40
N SER A 80 8.31 -4.88 -5.37
CA SER A 80 8.86 -6.23 -5.54
C SER A 80 7.88 -7.18 -6.22
N GLU A 81 6.58 -6.99 -6.02
CA GLU A 81 5.52 -7.78 -6.66
C GLU A 81 5.53 -7.66 -8.19
N ARG A 82 5.98 -6.51 -8.72
CA ARG A 82 6.08 -6.26 -10.18
C ARG A 82 7.37 -6.81 -10.78
N LEU A 83 8.41 -6.91 -9.95
CA LEU A 83 9.72 -7.42 -10.33
C LEU A 83 9.79 -8.95 -10.26
N LEU A 84 8.90 -9.58 -9.48
CA LEU A 84 8.83 -11.03 -9.34
C LEU A 84 8.58 -11.72 -10.69
N ARG A 85 9.30 -12.83 -10.92
CA ARG A 85 9.09 -13.77 -12.01
C ARG A 85 9.07 -15.19 -11.45
N VAL A 86 8.10 -16.00 -11.87
CA VAL A 86 8.01 -17.43 -11.57
C VAL A 86 8.06 -18.17 -12.90
N ASP A 87 9.08 -19.00 -13.10
CA ASP A 87 9.38 -19.63 -14.39
C ASP A 87 9.38 -18.63 -15.56
N GLY A 88 10.02 -17.47 -15.35
CA GLY A 88 10.08 -16.37 -16.33
C GLY A 88 8.79 -15.57 -16.52
N ARG A 89 7.69 -15.93 -15.86
CA ARG A 89 6.38 -15.28 -16.02
C ARG A 89 6.08 -14.31 -14.89
N ALA A 90 5.49 -13.16 -15.22
CA ALA A 90 4.99 -12.21 -14.24
C ALA A 90 3.67 -12.72 -13.62
N PRO A 91 3.50 -12.66 -12.28
CA PRO A 91 2.23 -13.02 -11.64
C PRO A 91 1.09 -12.06 -12.02
N VAL A 92 -0.13 -12.58 -12.08
CA VAL A 92 -1.34 -11.74 -12.15
C VAL A 92 -1.69 -11.27 -10.74
N SER A 93 -1.54 -9.98 -10.46
CA SER A 93 -1.71 -9.45 -9.10
C SER A 93 -3.17 -9.25 -8.68
N PHE A 94 -4.09 -9.06 -9.63
CA PHE A 94 -5.49 -8.77 -9.35
C PHE A 94 -6.43 -9.49 -10.32
N ALA A 95 -7.49 -10.08 -9.78
CA ALA A 95 -8.60 -10.61 -10.57
C ALA A 95 -9.33 -9.46 -11.31
N PRO A 96 -10.04 -9.74 -12.41
CA PRO A 96 -10.74 -8.70 -13.19
C PRO A 96 -11.70 -7.85 -12.37
N LEU A 97 -12.33 -8.43 -11.35
CA LEU A 97 -13.26 -7.73 -10.46
C LEU A 97 -12.59 -7.08 -9.24
N SER A 98 -11.26 -7.09 -9.14
CA SER A 98 -10.49 -6.41 -8.09
C SER A 98 -9.93 -5.10 -8.61
N ARG A 99 -10.81 -4.13 -8.83
CA ARG A 99 -10.47 -2.86 -9.48
C ARG A 99 -11.28 -1.69 -8.92
N PHE A 100 -10.96 -0.49 -9.40
CA PHE A 100 -11.81 0.69 -9.15
C PHE A 100 -12.93 0.73 -10.18
N TRP A 101 -14.14 1.03 -9.70
CA TRP A 101 -15.35 1.19 -10.50
C TRP A 101 -15.93 2.57 -10.28
N ARG A 102 -16.40 3.17 -11.37
CA ARG A 102 -17.14 4.43 -11.31
C ARG A 102 -18.54 4.16 -10.78
N THR A 103 -19.00 5.00 -9.87
CA THR A 103 -20.36 5.00 -9.33
C THR A 103 -21.08 6.30 -9.72
N ALA A 104 -22.35 6.44 -9.34
CA ALA A 104 -23.15 7.63 -9.64
C ALA A 104 -22.56 8.91 -9.05
N ASP A 105 -21.87 8.80 -7.91
CA ASP A 105 -21.38 9.90 -7.06
C ASP A 105 -19.87 9.86 -6.80
N GLY A 106 -19.15 8.89 -7.37
CA GLY A 106 -17.72 8.72 -7.08
C GLY A 106 -17.14 7.42 -7.60
N TRP A 107 -16.40 6.74 -6.73
CA TRP A 107 -15.71 5.50 -7.04
C TRP A 107 -15.78 4.51 -5.89
N VAL A 108 -15.80 3.22 -6.21
CA VAL A 108 -15.67 2.13 -5.26
C VAL A 108 -14.51 1.22 -5.68
N ARG A 109 -13.68 0.80 -4.72
CA ARG A 109 -12.66 -0.23 -4.90
C ARG A 109 -13.19 -1.56 -4.41
N THR A 110 -13.27 -2.56 -5.28
CA THR A 110 -13.64 -3.92 -4.88
C THR A 110 -12.42 -4.80 -4.63
N HIS A 111 -12.57 -5.79 -3.76
CA HIS A 111 -11.60 -6.86 -3.57
C HIS A 111 -12.27 -8.21 -3.83
N ALA A 112 -12.00 -8.77 -5.01
CA ALA A 112 -12.58 -10.02 -5.51
C ALA A 112 -11.49 -10.98 -6.03
N ASN A 113 -10.29 -10.93 -5.43
CA ASN A 113 -9.17 -11.80 -5.79
C ASN A 113 -9.43 -13.27 -5.42
N TYR A 114 -10.17 -13.48 -4.33
CA TYR A 114 -10.52 -14.80 -3.85
C TYR A 114 -11.91 -15.22 -4.33
N PRO A 115 -12.13 -16.49 -4.72
CA PRO A 115 -13.42 -16.97 -5.22
C PRO A 115 -14.60 -16.65 -4.30
N HIS A 116 -14.42 -16.77 -2.97
CA HIS A 116 -15.47 -16.46 -2.00
C HIS A 116 -15.80 -14.96 -1.96
N HIS A 117 -14.82 -14.05 -1.99
CA HIS A 117 -15.10 -12.62 -2.07
C HIS A 117 -15.74 -12.21 -3.40
N ARG A 118 -15.34 -12.85 -4.50
CA ARG A 118 -15.99 -12.67 -5.80
C ARG A 118 -17.46 -13.09 -5.75
N ALA A 119 -17.77 -14.24 -5.15
CA ALA A 119 -19.14 -14.70 -4.99
C ALA A 119 -19.98 -13.72 -4.15
N ARG A 120 -19.46 -13.24 -3.01
CA ARG A 120 -20.15 -12.25 -2.17
C ARG A 120 -20.38 -10.91 -2.88
N LEU A 121 -19.40 -10.45 -3.67
CA LEU A 121 -19.55 -9.25 -4.47
C LEU A 121 -20.69 -9.40 -5.49
N LEU A 122 -20.72 -10.50 -6.25
CA LEU A 122 -21.73 -10.71 -7.29
C LEU A 122 -23.13 -10.91 -6.69
N ASP A 123 -23.23 -11.63 -5.58
CA ASP A 123 -24.47 -11.82 -4.81
C ASP A 123 -25.03 -10.48 -4.31
N ALA A 124 -24.21 -9.64 -3.68
CA ALA A 124 -24.60 -8.29 -3.23
C ALA A 124 -25.07 -7.37 -4.38
N LEU A 125 -24.57 -7.62 -5.58
CA LEU A 125 -24.93 -6.90 -6.79
C LEU A 125 -26.12 -7.53 -7.53
N GLY A 126 -26.61 -8.69 -7.10
CA GLY A 126 -27.68 -9.42 -7.78
C GLY A 126 -27.27 -9.91 -9.18
N LEU A 127 -25.97 -10.18 -9.38
CA LEU A 127 -25.40 -10.59 -10.65
C LEU A 127 -25.08 -12.10 -10.64
N PRO A 128 -25.20 -12.78 -11.79
CA PRO A 128 -24.88 -14.20 -11.88
C PRO A 128 -23.39 -14.46 -11.61
N ALA A 129 -23.07 -15.68 -11.18
CA ALA A 129 -21.71 -16.05 -10.80
C ALA A 129 -20.69 -15.95 -11.94
N ASP A 130 -21.11 -15.92 -13.20
CA ASP A 130 -20.28 -15.77 -14.40
C ASP A 130 -20.34 -14.35 -15.00
N ALA A 131 -20.95 -13.39 -14.30
CA ALA A 131 -21.11 -12.02 -14.78
C ALA A 131 -19.78 -11.41 -15.24
N ALA A 132 -19.82 -10.83 -16.43
CA ALA A 132 -18.71 -10.13 -17.03
C ALA A 132 -18.45 -8.78 -16.30
N PRO A 133 -17.20 -8.29 -16.29
CA PRO A 133 -16.85 -6.97 -15.73
C PRO A 133 -17.74 -5.82 -16.21
N GLU A 134 -18.24 -5.89 -17.44
CA GLU A 134 -19.10 -4.88 -18.08
C GLU A 134 -20.47 -4.80 -17.41
N ALA A 135 -21.04 -5.94 -17.00
CA ALA A 135 -22.31 -5.98 -16.26
C ALA A 135 -22.15 -5.36 -14.87
N VAL A 136 -21.02 -5.64 -14.21
CA VAL A 136 -20.65 -5.00 -12.93
C VAL A 136 -20.50 -3.50 -13.10
N ALA A 137 -19.80 -3.05 -14.15
CA ALA A 137 -19.63 -1.63 -14.44
C ALA A 137 -20.96 -0.91 -14.69
N ALA A 138 -21.83 -1.48 -15.52
CA ALA A 138 -23.13 -0.91 -15.85
C ALA A 138 -24.02 -0.75 -14.60
N LEU A 139 -24.04 -1.77 -13.74
CA LEU A 139 -24.80 -1.73 -12.49
C LEU A 139 -24.23 -0.68 -11.52
N LEU A 140 -22.91 -0.68 -11.31
CA LEU A 140 -22.27 0.24 -10.36
C LEU A 140 -22.38 1.70 -10.78
N ALA A 141 -22.41 1.99 -12.08
CA ALA A 141 -22.59 3.34 -12.60
C ALA A 141 -23.89 4.03 -12.12
N GLY A 142 -24.93 3.26 -11.77
CA GLY A 142 -26.19 3.77 -11.24
C GLY A 142 -26.32 3.72 -9.71
N ARG A 143 -25.33 3.18 -8.99
CA ARG A 143 -25.35 3.07 -7.52
C ARG A 143 -24.48 4.14 -6.88
N THR A 144 -24.71 4.47 -5.61
CA THR A 144 -23.79 5.30 -4.83
C THR A 144 -22.59 4.48 -4.37
N ALA A 145 -21.43 5.12 -4.18
CA ALA A 145 -20.22 4.46 -3.69
C ALA A 145 -20.43 3.88 -2.29
N LEU A 146 -21.01 4.67 -1.38
CA LEU A 146 -21.27 4.24 0.00
C LEU A 146 -22.32 3.14 0.08
N GLY A 147 -23.43 3.27 -0.67
CA GLY A 147 -24.45 2.21 -0.70
C GLY A 147 -23.92 0.89 -1.29
N THR A 148 -22.94 0.96 -2.20
CA THR A 148 -22.23 -0.23 -2.69
C THR A 148 -21.31 -0.83 -1.62
N GLU A 149 -20.52 0.00 -0.91
CA GLU A 149 -19.67 -0.43 0.23
C GLU A 149 -20.53 -1.18 1.27
N GLU A 150 -21.62 -0.56 1.70
CA GLU A 150 -22.54 -1.12 2.71
C GLU A 150 -23.21 -2.41 2.26
N ALA A 151 -23.75 -2.46 1.04
CA ALA A 151 -24.40 -3.66 0.51
C ALA A 151 -23.42 -4.84 0.38
N VAL A 152 -22.19 -4.58 -0.07
CA VAL A 152 -21.17 -5.63 -0.22
C VAL A 152 -20.68 -6.09 1.15
N TYR A 153 -20.49 -5.18 2.11
CA TYR A 153 -20.14 -5.54 3.50
C TYR A 153 -21.23 -6.37 4.17
N ALA A 154 -22.50 -6.01 4.00
CA ALA A 154 -23.63 -6.78 4.54
C ALA A 154 -23.67 -8.22 4.00
N ALA A 155 -23.21 -8.44 2.77
CA ALA A 155 -23.05 -9.77 2.17
C ALA A 155 -21.75 -10.50 2.59
N GLY A 156 -20.92 -9.91 3.46
CA GLY A 156 -19.61 -10.46 3.84
C GLY A 156 -18.54 -10.34 2.74
N GLY A 157 -18.76 -9.48 1.75
CA GLY A 157 -17.80 -9.14 0.71
C GLY A 157 -16.91 -7.94 1.10
N LEU A 158 -16.04 -7.53 0.17
CA LEU A 158 -15.13 -6.40 0.38
C LEU A 158 -15.24 -5.39 -0.78
N ALA A 159 -15.82 -4.23 -0.49
CA ALA A 159 -15.80 -3.05 -1.35
C ALA A 159 -15.59 -1.81 -0.49
N VAL A 160 -14.87 -0.80 -0.98
CA VAL A 160 -14.55 0.42 -0.23
C VAL A 160 -14.85 1.65 -1.08
N ALA A 161 -15.71 2.54 -0.59
CA ALA A 161 -15.98 3.84 -1.19
C ALA A 161 -14.75 4.74 -1.10
N LEU A 162 -14.35 5.34 -2.22
CA LEU A 162 -13.21 6.24 -2.26
C LEU A 162 -13.60 7.59 -1.68
N ARG A 163 -12.82 8.03 -0.69
CA ARG A 163 -12.97 9.32 -0.03
C ARG A 163 -11.95 10.31 -0.58
N THR A 164 -12.37 11.56 -0.78
CA THR A 164 -11.46 12.68 -1.07
C THR A 164 -10.57 12.99 0.14
N PRO A 165 -9.47 13.75 -0.04
CA PRO A 165 -8.64 14.17 1.10
C PRO A 165 -9.40 14.95 2.18
N ASP A 166 -10.38 15.77 1.81
CA ASP A 166 -11.22 16.50 2.78
C ASP A 166 -12.15 15.54 3.54
N GLN A 167 -12.78 14.59 2.83
CA GLN A 167 -13.60 13.55 3.45
C GLN A 167 -12.79 12.69 4.43
N TRP A 168 -11.54 12.33 4.08
CA TRP A 168 -10.63 11.61 4.98
C TRP A 168 -10.23 12.42 6.22
N ARG A 169 -10.07 13.74 6.10
CA ARG A 169 -9.74 14.61 7.24
C ARG A 169 -10.93 14.80 8.18
N ALA A 170 -12.15 14.76 7.66
CA ALA A 170 -13.37 14.89 8.45
C ALA A 170 -13.73 13.63 9.25
N THR A 171 -13.08 12.48 9.00
CA THR A 171 -13.30 11.21 9.71
C THR A 171 -12.35 10.99 10.91
N GLY A 172 -11.66 12.04 11.36
CA GLY A 172 -10.67 12.00 12.45
C GLY A 172 -11.22 12.41 13.80
#